data_AF-A0A6I5WEK1-F1
#
_entry.id   AF-A0A6I5WEK1-F1
#
_cell.length_a   1.000
_cell.length_b   1.000
_cell.length_c   1.000
_cell.angle_alpha   90.00
_cell.angle_beta   90.00
_cell.angle_gamma   90.00
#
_symmetry.space_group_name_H-M   'P 1'
#
loop_
_entity.id
_entity.type
_entity.pdbx_description
1 polymer ?
#
loop_
_entity_poly.entity_id
_entity_poly.type
_entity_poly.pdbx_seq_one_letter_code
_entity_poly.pdbx_strand_id
1 'polypeptide(L)'
;MTTTTAAPSYRWRQPRLARGWEPVQLIGRMKILAARDGIELPKTYQLIRDIYLWEHHRADLPAHVASLLGRIFDHPNPFGTGPITHLPTKAVRTRGR
;
A
#
# COMPACT_ATOMS: atom_id res chain seq x y z
N MET A 1 24.51 25.91 -7.31
CA MET A 1 23.72 24.69 -7.55
C MET A 1 23.01 24.35 -6.24
N THR A 2 21.76 24.78 -6.07
CA THR A 2 20.98 24.47 -4.88
C THR A 2 20.37 23.08 -5.04
N THR A 3 20.98 22.08 -4.41
CA THR A 3 20.35 20.77 -4.24
C THR A 3 19.21 20.93 -3.26
N THR A 4 17.98 21.07 -3.77
CA THR A 4 16.77 20.95 -2.95
C THR A 4 16.74 19.54 -2.38
N THR A 5 17.15 19.38 -1.12
CA THR A 5 16.95 18.16 -0.33
C THR A 5 15.45 17.91 -0.29
N ALA A 6 14.95 17.01 -1.14
CA ALA A 6 13.56 16.60 -1.11
C ALA A 6 13.28 16.08 0.31
N ALA A 7 12.34 16.71 1.02
CA ALA A 7 11.97 16.32 2.36
C ALA A 7 11.64 14.81 2.37
N PRO A 8 12.06 14.05 3.40
CA PRO A 8 11.88 12.61 3.48
C PRO A 8 10.42 12.17 3.35
N SER A 9 9.47 13.09 3.52
CA SER A 9 8.04 12.86 3.31
C SER A 9 7.69 12.43 1.88
N TYR A 10 8.38 12.87 0.83
CA TYR A 10 7.96 12.59 -0.57
C TYR A 10 8.62 11.36 -1.22
N ARG A 11 9.50 10.67 -0.49
CA ARG A 11 10.29 9.53 -1.00
C ARG A 11 9.43 8.41 -1.61
N TRP A 12 8.19 8.24 -1.15
CA TRP A 12 7.29 7.16 -1.59
C TRP A 12 6.33 7.54 -2.72
N ARG A 13 6.24 8.84 -3.07
CA ARG A 13 5.36 9.30 -4.16
C ARG A 13 5.81 8.74 -5.50
N GLN A 14 7.10 8.85 -5.81
CA GLN A 14 7.66 8.38 -7.08
C GLN A 14 7.55 6.84 -7.22
N PRO A 15 7.91 6.03 -6.20
CA PRO A 15 7.66 4.58 -6.22
C PRO A 15 6.18 4.19 -6.41
N ARG A 16 5.22 4.92 -5.82
CA ARG A 16 3.79 4.64 -6.05
C ARG A 16 3.42 4.85 -7.51
N LEU A 17 3.80 6.01 -8.07
CA LEU A 17 3.53 6.34 -9.47
C LEU A 17 4.16 5.34 -10.43
N ALA A 18 5.40 4.90 -10.17
CA ALA A 18 6.09 3.89 -10.97
C ALA A 18 5.38 2.52 -10.96
N ARG A 19 4.69 2.19 -9.87
CA ARG A 19 3.87 0.96 -9.76
C ARG A 19 2.48 1.11 -10.42
N GLY A 20 2.11 2.31 -10.88
CA GLY A 20 0.80 2.58 -11.49
C GLY A 20 -0.38 2.41 -10.52
N TRP A 21 -0.13 2.52 -9.21
CA TRP A 21 -1.17 2.26 -8.21
C TRP A 21 -2.03 3.48 -7.95
N GLU A 22 -3.34 3.35 -8.13
CA GLU A 22 -4.29 4.37 -7.69
C GLU A 22 -4.28 4.54 -6.15
N PRO A 23 -4.62 5.73 -5.61
CA PRO A 23 -4.67 5.95 -4.16
C PRO A 23 -5.50 4.90 -3.41
N VAL A 24 -6.62 4.46 -3.97
CA VAL A 24 -7.47 3.42 -3.37
C VAL A 24 -6.75 2.06 -3.27
N GLN A 25 -5.90 1.74 -4.24
CA GLN A 25 -5.11 0.50 -4.25
C GLN A 25 -3.97 0.55 -3.23
N LEU A 26 -3.39 1.73 -3.01
CA LEU A 26 -2.44 1.95 -1.92
C LEU A 26 -3.15 1.79 -0.55
N ILE A 27 -4.33 2.38 -0.38
CA ILE A 27 -5.12 2.27 0.85
C ILE A 27 -5.50 0.81 1.13
N GLY A 28 -5.88 0.03 0.12
CA GLY A 28 -6.16 -1.40 0.28
C GLY A 28 -4.98 -2.16 0.88
N ARG A 29 -3.77 -1.86 0.42
CA ARG A 29 -2.51 -2.44 0.95
C ARG A 29 -2.21 -1.99 2.38
N MET A 30 -2.44 -0.72 2.68
CA MET A 30 -2.31 -0.20 4.05
C MET A 30 -3.27 -0.89 5.01
N LYS A 31 -4.52 -1.15 4.59
CA LYS A 31 -5.51 -1.89 5.39
C LYS A 31 -5.08 -3.31 5.69
N ILE A 32 -4.50 -4.01 4.73
CA ILE A 32 -3.97 -5.37 4.94
C ILE A 32 -2.87 -5.38 6.01
N LEU A 33 -1.92 -4.43 5.92
CA LEU A 33 -0.84 -4.33 6.91
C LEU A 33 -1.37 -3.92 8.28
N ALA A 34 -2.24 -2.91 8.34
CA ALA A 34 -2.83 -2.47 9.60
C ALA A 34 -3.64 -3.58 10.28
N ALA A 35 -4.42 -4.35 9.53
CA ALA A 35 -5.15 -5.50 10.06
C ALA A 35 -4.21 -6.59 10.60
N ARG A 36 -3.07 -6.84 9.92
CA ARG A 36 -2.04 -7.77 10.40
C ARG A 36 -1.41 -7.31 11.71
N ASP A 37 -1.24 -6.00 11.89
CA ASP A 37 -0.64 -5.39 13.09
C ASP A 37 -1.66 -5.11 14.20
N GLY A 38 -2.96 -5.36 13.99
CA GLY A 38 -4.02 -4.98 14.93
C GLY A 38 -4.22 -3.47 15.07
N ILE A 39 -3.80 -2.68 14.06
CA ILE A 39 -3.91 -1.23 14.04
C ILE A 39 -5.25 -0.84 13.40
N GLU A 40 -6.03 -0.03 14.09
CA GLU A 40 -7.22 0.58 13.50
C GLU A 40 -6.83 1.76 12.60
N LEU A 41 -7.34 1.76 11.38
CA LEU A 41 -7.14 2.84 10.43
C LEU A 41 -8.32 3.82 10.44
N PRO A 42 -8.06 5.11 10.16
CA PRO A 42 -9.11 6.07 9.85
C PRO A 42 -10.02 5.60 8.71
N LYS A 43 -11.21 6.21 8.63
CA LYS A 43 -12.16 5.94 7.55
C LYS A 43 -11.51 6.16 6.18
N THR A 44 -11.87 5.34 5.19
CA THR A 44 -11.27 5.36 3.84
C THR A 44 -11.18 6.76 3.24
N TYR A 45 -12.22 7.60 3.39
CA TYR A 45 -12.22 8.95 2.82
C TYR A 45 -11.16 9.88 3.46
N GLN A 46 -10.85 9.69 4.75
CA GLN A 46 -9.81 10.46 5.44
C GLN A 46 -8.44 10.07 4.89
N LEU A 47 -8.20 8.77 4.73
CA LEU A 47 -6.97 8.27 4.10
C LEU A 47 -6.79 8.77 2.67
N ILE A 48 -7.86 8.80 1.88
CA ILE A 48 -7.83 9.37 0.51
C ILE A 48 -7.42 10.85 0.58
N ARG A 49 -8.02 11.62 1.49
CA ARG A 49 -7.70 13.04 1.68
C ARG A 49 -6.24 13.23 2.10
N ASP A 50 -5.76 12.46 3.06
CA ASP A 50 -4.40 12.58 3.59
C ASP A 50 -3.36 12.25 2.51
N ILE A 51 -3.59 11.17 1.75
CA ILE A 51 -2.73 10.81 0.61
C ILE A 51 -2.79 11.92 -0.45
N TYR A 52 -3.98 12.44 -0.78
CA TYR A 52 -4.11 13.50 -1.77
C TYR A 52 -3.35 14.77 -1.36
N LEU A 53 -3.53 15.24 -0.11
CA LEU A 53 -2.86 16.42 0.41
C LEU A 53 -1.34 16.24 0.43
N TRP A 54 -0.88 15.07 0.88
CA TRP A 54 0.53 14.71 0.83
C TRP A 54 1.07 14.71 -0.60
N GLU A 55 0.41 14.06 -1.56
CA GLU A 55 0.91 13.97 -2.94
C GLU A 55 1.00 15.33 -3.65
N HIS A 56 0.21 16.30 -3.22
CA HIS A 56 0.16 17.67 -3.75
C HIS A 56 0.95 18.67 -2.90
N HIS A 57 1.80 18.18 -2.01
CA HIS A 57 2.65 19.00 -1.15
C HIS A 57 1.89 20.00 -0.25
N ARG A 58 0.65 19.67 0.12
CA ARG A 58 -0.24 20.52 0.92
C ARG A 58 -0.19 20.23 2.42
N ALA A 59 0.15 19.00 2.80
CA ALA A 59 0.27 18.59 4.20
C ALA A 59 1.24 17.41 4.34
N ASP A 60 1.80 17.25 5.53
CA ASP A 60 2.56 16.05 5.89
C ASP A 60 1.64 14.86 6.18
N LEU A 61 2.18 13.65 6.04
CA LEU A 61 1.45 12.43 6.37
C LEU A 61 1.36 12.23 7.90
N PRO A 62 0.22 11.78 8.41
CA PRO A 62 0.13 11.27 9.77
C PRO A 62 1.16 10.16 10.03
N ALA A 63 1.74 10.12 11.22
CA ALA A 63 2.83 9.18 11.55
C ALA A 63 2.47 7.70 11.31
N HIS A 64 1.23 7.30 11.61
CA HIS A 64 0.75 5.94 11.37
C HIS A 64 0.67 5.60 9.87
N VAL A 65 0.25 6.56 9.03
CA VAL A 65 0.22 6.43 7.58
C VAL A 65 1.65 6.32 7.03
N ALA A 66 2.55 7.19 7.48
CA ALA A 66 3.95 7.17 7.08
C ALA A 66 4.63 5.83 7.44
N SER A 67 4.39 5.30 8.64
CA SER A 67 4.91 3.99 9.07
C SER A 67 4.47 2.86 8.13
N LEU A 68 3.19 2.84 7.75
CA LEU A 68 2.66 1.84 6.82
C LEU A 68 3.24 1.99 5.40
N LEU A 69 3.44 3.22 4.92
CA LEU A 69 4.10 3.44 3.62
C LEU A 69 5.56 2.97 3.64
N GLY A 70 6.29 3.22 4.73
CA GLY A 70 7.64 2.68 4.90
C GLY A 70 7.67 1.17 4.77
N ARG A 71 6.72 0.45 5.39
CA ARG A 71 6.60 -1.00 5.24
C ARG A 71 6.31 -1.44 3.79
N ILE A 72 5.54 -0.67 3.04
CA ILE A 72 5.15 -0.98 1.65
C ILE A 72 6.28 -0.77 0.65
N PHE A 73 7.13 0.24 0.88
CA PHE A 73 8.11 0.69 -0.11
C PHE A 73 9.55 0.43 0.29
N ASP A 74 9.87 0.40 1.59
CA ASP A 74 11.25 0.29 2.06
C ASP A 74 11.66 -1.15 2.40
N HIS A 75 10.67 -2.05 2.55
CA HIS A 75 10.91 -3.46 2.83
C HIS A 75 10.64 -4.35 1.60
N PRO A 76 11.32 -5.51 1.49
CA PRO A 76 10.99 -6.52 0.49
C PRO A 76 9.50 -6.89 0.57
N ASN A 77 8.87 -7.02 -0.60
CA ASN A 77 7.41 -7.03 -0.79
C ASN A 77 6.65 -7.69 0.39
N PRO A 78 6.02 -6.90 1.28
CA PRO A 78 5.41 -7.42 2.50
C PRO A 78 4.12 -8.22 2.23
N PHE A 79 3.62 -8.19 0.99
CA PHE A 79 2.44 -8.91 0.54
C PHE A 79 2.77 -10.30 -0.05
N GLY A 80 4.07 -10.64 -0.12
CA GLY A 80 4.54 -11.89 -0.70
C GLY A 80 4.51 -11.89 -2.22
N THR A 81 5.61 -12.32 -2.84
CA THR A 81 5.62 -12.98 -4.15
C THR A 81 5.98 -14.43 -3.89
N GLY A 82 5.12 -15.16 -3.19
CA GLY A 82 5.16 -16.61 -3.37
C GLY A 82 4.86 -16.89 -4.85
N PRO A 83 5.49 -17.87 -5.51
CA PRO A 83 5.00 -18.29 -6.80
C PRO A 83 3.50 -18.57 -6.65
N ILE A 84 2.69 -18.02 -7.56
CA ILE A 84 1.31 -18.46 -7.71
C ILE A 84 1.43 -19.93 -8.07
N THR A 85 1.42 -20.80 -7.06
CA THR A 85 1.18 -22.21 -7.28
C THR A 85 -0.24 -22.22 -7.79
N HIS A 86 -0.41 -22.25 -9.12
CA HIS A 86 -1.67 -22.62 -9.72
C HIS A 86 -2.07 -23.90 -9.01
N LEU A 87 -3.06 -23.80 -8.11
CA LEU A 87 -3.68 -24.97 -7.51
C LEU A 87 -4.03 -25.87 -8.68
N PRO A 88 -3.48 -27.10 -8.77
CA PRO A 88 -3.88 -28.00 -9.84
C PRO A 88 -5.39 -28.17 -9.71
N THR A 89 -6.09 -27.89 -10.80
CA THR A 89 -7.52 -28.06 -10.97
C THR A 89 -7.85 -29.56 -10.83
N LYS A 90 -7.82 -30.10 -9.60
CA LYS A 90 -8.17 -31.49 -9.34
C LYS A 90 -9.63 -31.58 -8.91
N ALA A 91 -10.40 -32.03 -9.90
CA ALA A 91 -11.57 -32.89 -9.80
C ALA A 91 -12.84 -32.29 -9.19
N VAL A 92 -13.65 -31.67 -10.07
CA VAL A 92 -15.11 -31.83 -10.00
C VAL A 92 -15.39 -33.32 -10.16
N ARG A 93 -15.54 -34.01 -9.04
CA ARG A 93 -16.04 -35.38 -8.99
C ARG A 93 -17.55 -35.30 -9.21
N THR A 94 -17.99 -35.49 -10.45
CA THR A 94 -19.39 -35.77 -10.76
C THR A 94 -19.83 -36.99 -9.96
N ARG A 95 -20.77 -36.79 -9.03
CA ARG A 95 -21.48 -37.85 -8.34
C ARG A 95 -22.90 -37.87 -8.89
N GLY A 96 -23.07 -38.54 -10.03
CA GLY A 96 -24.37 -38.94 -10.57
C GLY A 96 -24.70 -40.32 -10.02
N ARG A 97 -25.85 -40.43 -9.37
CA ARG A 97 -26.46 -41.65 -8.86
C ARG A 97 -27.40 -42.21 -9.91
#